data_AF-A0A971LC50-F1
#
_entry.id   AF-A0A971LC50-F1
#
_cell.length_a   1.000
_cell.length_b   1.000
_cell.length_c   1.000
_cell.angle_alpha   90.00
_cell.angle_beta   90.00
_cell.angle_gamma   90.00
#
_symmetry.space_group_name_H-M   'P 1'
#
loop_
_entity.id
_entity.type
_entity.pdbx_description
1 polymer ?
#
loop_
_entity_poly.entity_id
_entity_poly.type
_entity_poly.pdbx_seq_one_letter_code
_entity_poly.pdbx_strand_id
1 'polypeptide(L)' 'MPIIEGRINISFPPDIYSVCGNTVLDLNGLRFEKPGRYRIDLAVDNRLESSLPLTVHSVAAKN' A
#
# COMPACT_ATOMS: atom_id res chain seq x y z
N MET A 1 -2.65 0.28 -13.08
CA MET A 1 -1.84 -0.33 -12.00
C MET A 1 -2.49 -1.63 -11.59
N PRO A 2 -1.74 -2.74 -11.53
CA PRO A 2 -2.27 -4.01 -11.03
C PRO A 2 -2.56 -3.90 -9.53
N ILE A 3 -3.56 -4.64 -9.06
CA ILE A 3 -3.82 -4.84 -7.63
C ILE A 3 -2.66 -5.71 -7.10
N ILE A 4 -2.05 -5.27 -6.00
CA ILE A 4 -1.08 -6.08 -5.26
C ILE A 4 -1.85 -6.76 -4.14
N GLU A 5 -2.04 -8.06 -4.24
CA GLU A 5 -2.71 -8.86 -3.20
C GLU A 5 -1.67 -9.50 -2.28
N GLY A 6 -1.84 -9.30 -0.97
CA GLY A 6 -1.00 -9.90 0.06
C GLY A 6 -1.87 -10.48 1.16
N ARG A 7 -1.40 -11.57 1.79
CA ARG A 7 -2.07 -12.17 2.94
C ARG A 7 -1.35 -11.77 4.22
N ILE A 8 -2.00 -10.95 5.04
CA ILE A 8 -1.51 -10.62 6.39
C ILE A 8 -2.11 -11.65 7.36
N ASN A 9 -1.26 -12.51 7.94
CA ASN A 9 -1.69 -13.47 8.96
C ASN A 9 -1.42 -12.87 10.34
N ILE A 10 -2.47 -12.56 11.09
CA ILE A 10 -2.38 -12.10 12.48
C ILE A 10 -2.77 -13.27 13.38
N SER A 11 -1.86 -13.73 14.24
CA SER A 11 -2.17 -14.70 15.29
C SER A 11 -2.61 -13.96 16.55
N PHE A 12 -3.81 -14.22 17.03
CA PHE A 12 -4.29 -13.76 18.32
C PHE A 12 -3.86 -14.76 19.41
N PRO A 13 -3.08 -14.36 20.41
CA PRO A 13 -2.83 -15.20 21.58
C PRO A 13 -4.16 -15.50 22.30
N PRO A 14 -4.27 -16.66 22.99
CA PRO A 14 -5.41 -16.91 23.85
C PRO A 14 -5.58 -15.77 24.88
N ASP A 15 -6.83 -15.46 25.20
CA ASP A 15 -7.24 -14.44 26.17
C ASP A 15 -6.99 -12.97 25.79
N ILE A 16 -6.70 -12.67 24.51
CA ILE A 16 -6.56 -11.29 24.01
C ILE A 16 -7.69 -10.93 23.03
N TYR A 17 -8.39 -9.82 23.31
CA TYR A 17 -9.52 -9.34 22.52
C TYR A 17 -9.14 -8.36 21.39
N SER A 18 -7.95 -7.75 21.46
CA SER A 18 -7.47 -6.81 20.44
C SER A 18 -5.95 -6.83 20.35
N VAL A 19 -5.40 -6.79 19.14
CA VAL A 19 -3.97 -6.68 18.87
C VAL A 19 -3.74 -5.47 17.97
N CYS A 20 -2.67 -4.72 18.25
CA CYS A 20 -2.17 -3.68 17.37
C CYS A 20 -0.84 -4.15 16.76
N GLY A 21 -0.67 -3.93 15.45
CA GLY A 21 0.55 -4.28 14.73
C GLY A 21 0.90 -3.20 13.71
N ASN A 22 2.18 -3.07 13.42
CA ASN A 22 2.68 -2.20 12.36
C ASN A 22 3.01 -3.04 11.14
N THR A 23 2.64 -2.56 9.95
CA THR A 23 3.02 -3.18 8.68
C THR A 23 3.75 -2.16 7.83
N VAL A 24 4.89 -2.56 7.27
CA VAL A 24 5.67 -1.75 6.33
C VAL A 24 5.61 -2.43 4.98
N LEU A 25 5.12 -1.71 3.97
CA LEU A 25 5.06 -2.18 2.59
C LEU A 25 6.10 -1.42 1.76
N ASP A 26 6.99 -2.18 1.12
CA ASP A 26 7.92 -1.65 0.13
C ASP A 26 7.31 -1.79 -1.27
N LEU A 27 7.16 -0.66 -1.97
CA LEU A 27 6.60 -0.58 -3.33
C LEU A 27 7.69 -0.32 -4.39
N ASN A 28 8.94 -0.66 -4.09
CA ASN A 28 10.05 -0.58 -5.03
C ASN A 28 9.77 -1.35 -6.32
N GLY A 29 10.21 -0.78 -7.46
CA GLY A 29 9.97 -1.35 -8.80
C GLY A 29 8.58 -1.07 -9.38
N LEU A 30 7.70 -0.35 -8.65
CA LEU A 30 6.42 0.09 -9.19
C LEU A 30 6.62 1.02 -10.39
N ARG A 31 6.07 0.64 -11.54
CA ARG A 31 6.19 1.40 -12.79
C ARG A 31 4.94 2.19 -13.09
N PHE A 32 5.07 3.51 -13.16
CA PHE A 32 4.00 4.42 -13.58
C PHE A 32 4.01 4.60 -15.10
N GLU A 33 2.83 4.49 -15.73
CA GLU A 33 2.69 4.67 -17.19
C GLU A 33 3.01 6.10 -17.64
N LYS A 34 2.67 7.09 -16.82
CA LYS A 34 2.92 8.53 -17.07
C LYS A 34 3.07 9.31 -15.76
N PRO A 35 3.71 10.49 -15.76
CA PRO A 35 3.63 11.42 -14.64
C PRO A 35 2.18 11.84 -14.38
N GLY A 36 1.81 12.09 -13.14
CA GLY A 36 0.45 12.51 -12.79
C GLY A 36 0.05 12.24 -11.35
N ARG A 37 -1.25 12.45 -11.07
CA ARG A 37 -1.84 12.13 -9.77
C ARG A 37 -2.34 10.69 -9.77
N TYR A 38 -2.00 10.00 -8.69
CA TYR A 38 -2.35 8.63 -8.37
C TYR A 38 -2.90 8.57 -6.95
N ARG A 39 -3.43 7.41 -6.60
CA ARG A 39 -3.92 7.09 -5.26
C ARG A 39 -3.44 5.71 -4.89
N ILE A 40 -3.03 5.55 -3.64
CA ILE A 40 -2.71 4.25 -3.04
C ILE A 40 -3.89 3.91 -2.13
N ASP A 41 -4.67 2.91 -2.52
CA ASP A 41 -5.85 2.45 -1.79
C ASP A 41 -5.47 1.23 -0.94
N LEU A 42 -5.71 1.32 0.37
CA LEU A 42 -5.60 0.19 1.29
C LEU A 42 -7.00 -0.37 1.55
N ALA A 43 -7.20 -1.62 1.16
CA ALA A 43 -8.40 -2.37 1.46
C ALA A 43 -8.09 -3.57 2.36
N VAL A 44 -8.96 -3.84 3.32
CA VAL A 44 -8.93 -5.03 4.19
C VAL A 44 -10.28 -5.72 4.04
N ASP A 45 -10.28 -7.03 3.79
CA ASP A 45 -11.50 -7.82 3.59
C ASP A 45 -12.46 -7.19 2.56
N ASN A 46 -11.90 -6.73 1.43
CA ASN A 46 -12.61 -6.04 0.35
C ASN A 46 -13.28 -4.70 0.72
N ARG A 47 -12.96 -4.13 1.89
CA ARG A 47 -13.42 -2.80 2.30
C ARG A 47 -12.28 -1.80 2.23
N LEU A 48 -12.52 -0.65 1.59
CA LEU A 48 -11.55 0.45 1.57
C LEU A 48 -11.43 1.06 2.97
N GLU A 49 -10.25 0.95 3.57
CA GLU A 49 -9.96 1.48 4.90
C GLU A 49 -9.33 2.88 4.82
N SER A 50 -8.44 3.09 3.85
CA SER A 50 -7.79 4.38 3.65
C SER A 50 -7.27 4.55 2.24
N SER A 51 -6.96 5.81 1.90
CA SER A 51 -6.45 6.19 0.59
C SER A 51 -5.43 7.31 0.75
N LEU A 52 -4.23 7.14 0.21
CA LEU A 52 -3.18 8.15 0.22
C LEU A 52 -3.01 8.77 -1.17
N PRO A 53 -2.99 10.11 -1.30
CA PRO A 53 -2.69 10.76 -2.57
C PRO A 53 -1.20 10.63 -2.90
N LEU A 54 -0.88 10.30 -4.14
CA LEU A 54 0.49 10.24 -4.65
C LEU A 54 0.61 11.11 -5.90
N THR A 55 1.56 12.04 -5.94
CA THR A 55 1.88 12.79 -7.16
C THR A 55 3.22 12.32 -7.70
N VAL A 56 3.21 11.84 -8.94
CA VAL A 56 4.39 11.36 -9.66
C VAL A 56 4.84 12.44 -10.62
N HIS A 57 6.08 12.91 -10.42
CA HIS A 57 6.74 13.86 -11.30
C HIS A 57 7.78 13.14 -12.17
N SER A 58 7.89 13.53 -13.43
CA SER A 58 9.06 13.17 -14.24
C SER A 58 10.27 13.94 -13.74
N VAL A 59 11.36 13.23 -13.48
CA VAL A 59 12.67 13.85 -13.23
C VAL A 59 13.50 13.68 -14.49
N ALA A 60 14.15 14.76 -14.94
CA ALA A 60 15.12 14.66 -16.02
C ALA A 60 16.25 13.71 -15.58
N ALA A 61 16.67 12.79 -16.46
CA ALA A 61 17.81 11.93 -16.18
C ALA A 61 19.03 12.83 -15.92
N LYS A 62 19.65 12.71 -14.74
CA LYS A 62 20.96 13.32 -14.49
C LYS A 62 21.99 12.49 -15.24
N ASN A 63 22.61 13.10 -16.24
CA ASN A 63 23.81 12.60 -16.92
C ASN A 63 25.00 12.60 -15.97
#